data_AF-A0A7X9W8C2-F1
#
_entry.id   AF-A0A7X9W8C2-F1
#
_cell.length_a   1.000
_cell.length_b   1.000
_cell.length_c   1.000
_cell.angle_alpha   90.00
_cell.angle_beta   90.00
_cell.angle_gamma   90.00
#
_symmetry.space_group_name_H-M   'P 1'
#
loop_
_entity.id
_entity.type
_entity.pdbx_description
1 polymer ?
#
loop_
_entity_poly.entity_id
_entity_poly.type
_entity_poly.pdbx_seq_one_letter_code
_entity_poly.pdbx_strand_id
1 'polypeptide(L)'
;MVVKYNEYGELTMGGTSLKTVAQSFGTPTIVYDEDQIRNQMRRYHSAFEKSGLKYNISYASKAFTCIQMVKLVQEENLQLDVVSEGELYTALESGFDANRIHFHGNNKTKREIQYALENNIGYFVIDALEEIDLIDKYASDKVNIVLRVNPGVEAHTHEFIQTGQEDSKFGLSIKHGLALEAINKVKASKHLQLKGVHFHVGSQIEGTEAMIETAKLVLHWLSENEIKVELLNLGGGFGIKYVEGDESFPIEEGIAEITDAIKETAHSLNYEVPEIGIEPGRSIVGEAGITLYEVGTIKEIPEVNKYVSVDGGMSDHIRTALYDAKYQALLVNRNEEADDTVTIAGKLCESGDIIIKKAKLPSSIKRGDYLAILSTGAYHYSMASNYNQMQKPSVFFLKDGKAREVIKRQSLRQLIINDTK
;
A
#
# COMPACT_ATOMS: atom_id res chain seq x y z
N MET A 1 -0.45 -10.19 16.28
CA MET A 1 -1.56 -9.23 16.40
C MET A 1 -1.03 -7.98 17.09
N VAL A 2 -1.29 -6.80 16.51
CA VAL A 2 -0.81 -5.50 17.03
C VAL A 2 -1.58 -4.98 18.24
N VAL A 3 -2.67 -5.64 18.58
CA VAL A 3 -3.51 -5.30 19.74
C VAL A 3 -3.58 -6.43 20.74
N LYS A 4 -3.76 -6.06 22.01
CA LYS A 4 -4.03 -6.99 23.11
C LYS A 4 -4.89 -6.33 24.18
N TYR A 5 -5.70 -7.11 24.88
CA TYR A 5 -6.40 -6.65 26.07
C TYR A 5 -5.43 -6.57 27.26
N ASN A 6 -5.54 -5.50 28.05
CA ASN A 6 -4.83 -5.37 29.32
C ASN A 6 -5.59 -6.07 30.47
N GLU A 7 -5.04 -5.98 31.69
CA GLU A 7 -5.64 -6.56 32.90
C GLU A 7 -7.02 -5.96 33.29
N TYR A 8 -7.35 -4.79 32.77
CA TYR A 8 -8.66 -4.14 32.93
C TYR A 8 -9.64 -4.51 31.81
N GLY A 9 -9.23 -5.38 30.87
CA GLY A 9 -10.04 -5.77 29.71
C GLY A 9 -10.11 -4.70 28.61
N GLU A 10 -9.29 -3.66 28.65
CA GLU A 10 -9.25 -2.63 27.60
C GLU A 10 -8.26 -3.00 26.49
N LEU A 11 -8.63 -2.74 25.24
CA LEU A 11 -7.77 -3.00 24.09
C LEU A 11 -6.64 -1.96 24.03
N THR A 12 -5.41 -2.45 23.84
CA THR A 12 -4.18 -1.64 23.82
C THR A 12 -3.37 -1.91 22.56
N MET A 13 -2.61 -0.91 22.10
CA MET A 13 -1.65 -0.98 20.99
C MET A 13 -0.42 -0.14 21.34
N GLY A 14 0.79 -0.63 21.08
CA GLY A 14 2.03 0.08 21.43
C GLY A 14 2.09 0.52 22.91
N GLY A 15 1.47 -0.25 23.82
CA GLY A 15 1.34 0.09 25.25
C GLY A 15 0.31 1.17 25.59
N THR A 16 -0.46 1.68 24.63
CA THR A 16 -1.43 2.77 24.80
C THR A 16 -2.86 2.21 24.83
N SER A 17 -3.71 2.69 25.76
CA SER A 17 -5.16 2.35 25.79
C SER A 17 -5.87 3.02 24.61
N LEU A 18 -6.49 2.21 23.76
CA LEU A 18 -7.24 2.68 22.59
C LEU A 18 -8.52 3.41 22.98
N LYS A 19 -9.13 3.03 24.11
CA LYS A 19 -10.24 3.77 24.71
C LYS A 19 -9.81 5.18 25.09
N THR A 20 -8.64 5.34 25.69
CA THR A 20 -8.11 6.68 26.06
C THR A 20 -7.87 7.53 24.82
N VAL A 21 -7.34 6.95 23.74
CA VAL A 21 -7.18 7.64 22.45
C VAL A 21 -8.54 8.09 21.90
N ALA A 22 -9.52 7.19 21.85
CA ALA A 22 -10.88 7.51 21.37
C ALA A 22 -11.55 8.62 22.20
N GLN A 23 -11.44 8.57 23.53
CA GLN A 23 -12.01 9.57 24.42
C GLN A 23 -11.31 10.94 24.31
N SER A 24 -9.98 10.94 24.11
CA SER A 24 -9.19 12.19 24.12
C SER A 24 -9.23 12.92 22.79
N PHE A 25 -9.29 12.19 21.67
CA PHE A 25 -9.14 12.74 20.31
C PHE A 25 -10.39 12.56 19.44
N GLY A 26 -11.40 11.85 19.95
CA GLY A 26 -12.63 11.51 19.24
C GLY A 26 -12.45 10.41 18.21
N THR A 27 -13.56 10.03 17.60
CA THR A 27 -13.66 9.03 16.53
C THR A 27 -14.40 9.61 15.30
N PRO A 28 -14.28 9.00 14.11
CA PRO A 28 -13.34 7.94 13.76
C PRO A 28 -11.88 8.41 13.84
N THR A 29 -10.96 7.55 14.26
CA THR A 29 -9.52 7.85 14.36
C THR A 29 -8.71 6.64 13.93
N ILE A 30 -7.73 6.83 13.04
CA ILE A 30 -6.83 5.76 12.61
C ILE A 30 -5.59 5.80 13.50
N VAL A 31 -5.17 4.64 14.00
CA VAL A 31 -3.94 4.51 14.77
C VAL A 31 -3.05 3.43 14.21
N TYR A 32 -1.74 3.66 14.29
CA TYR A 32 -0.72 2.72 13.83
C TYR A 32 0.22 2.36 14.97
N ASP A 33 0.58 1.08 15.06
CA ASP A 33 1.73 0.64 15.86
C ASP A 33 3.03 0.97 15.11
N GLU A 34 3.78 1.97 15.59
CA GLU A 34 4.99 2.44 14.91
C GLU A 34 6.09 1.38 14.89
N ASP A 35 6.23 0.61 15.97
CA ASP A 35 7.27 -0.43 16.05
C ASP A 35 6.95 -1.58 15.10
N GLN A 36 5.68 -1.91 14.88
CA GLN A 36 5.29 -2.90 13.87
C GLN A 36 5.63 -2.44 12.45
N ILE A 37 5.38 -1.17 12.11
CA ILE A 37 5.76 -0.61 10.79
C ILE A 37 7.27 -0.77 10.57
N ARG A 38 8.08 -0.33 11.54
CA ARG A 38 9.54 -0.41 11.46
C ARG A 38 10.02 -1.86 11.39
N ASN A 39 9.42 -2.74 12.19
CA ASN A 39 9.76 -4.15 12.20
C ASN A 39 9.50 -4.81 10.83
N GLN A 40 8.37 -4.51 10.18
CA GLN A 40 8.10 -5.02 8.82
C GLN A 40 9.17 -4.58 7.81
N MET A 41 9.58 -3.30 7.84
CA MET A 41 10.66 -2.80 6.99
C MET A 41 11.98 -3.54 7.25
N ARG A 42 12.35 -3.72 8.52
CA ARG A 42 13.58 -4.43 8.94
C ARG A 42 13.57 -5.91 8.57
N ARG A 43 12.40 -6.57 8.61
CA ARG A 43 12.26 -7.97 8.16
C ARG A 43 12.61 -8.12 6.69
N TYR A 44 12.13 -7.22 5.82
CA TYR A 44 12.52 -7.22 4.41
C TYR A 44 14.04 -7.01 4.23
N HIS A 45 14.62 -6.01 4.90
CA HIS A 45 16.08 -5.80 4.88
C HIS A 45 16.84 -7.07 5.30
N SER A 46 16.47 -7.64 6.44
CA SER A 46 17.13 -8.84 6.98
C SER A 46 17.03 -10.05 6.04
N ALA A 47 15.89 -10.21 5.35
CA ALA A 47 15.69 -11.30 4.41
C ALA A 47 16.59 -11.16 3.17
N PHE A 48 16.67 -9.95 2.60
CA PHE A 48 17.57 -9.70 1.47
C PHE A 48 19.05 -9.73 1.85
N GLU A 49 19.44 -9.23 3.02
CA GLU A 49 20.82 -9.33 3.50
C GLU A 49 21.30 -10.79 3.57
N LYS A 50 20.44 -11.69 4.04
CA LYS A 50 20.71 -13.14 4.06
C LYS A 50 20.85 -13.74 2.66
N SER A 51 20.12 -13.21 1.68
CA SER A 51 20.24 -13.67 0.28
C SER A 51 21.61 -13.36 -0.34
N GLY A 52 22.32 -12.34 0.16
CA GLY A 52 23.58 -11.85 -0.39
C GLY A 52 23.47 -11.11 -1.74
N LEU A 53 22.26 -10.89 -2.27
CA LEU A 53 22.05 -10.07 -3.46
C LEU A 53 22.08 -8.58 -3.12
N LYS A 54 22.43 -7.74 -4.10
CA LYS A 54 22.12 -6.31 -4.02
C LYS A 54 20.61 -6.14 -4.12
N TYR A 55 20.06 -5.23 -3.33
CA TYR A 55 18.62 -5.03 -3.27
C TYR A 55 18.24 -3.58 -2.99
N ASN A 56 17.04 -3.22 -3.41
CA ASN A 56 16.33 -2.05 -2.91
C ASN A 56 14.91 -2.42 -2.50
N ILE A 57 14.43 -1.73 -1.46
CA ILE A 57 13.06 -1.85 -0.99
C ILE A 57 12.47 -0.46 -1.09
N SER A 58 11.42 -0.33 -1.89
CA SER A 58 10.70 0.93 -2.07
C SER A 58 9.34 0.86 -1.40
N TYR A 59 9.04 1.81 -0.51
CA TYR A 59 7.72 1.87 0.09
C TYR A 59 6.71 2.40 -0.93
N ALA A 60 5.64 1.63 -1.17
CA ALA A 60 4.58 2.06 -2.07
C ALA A 60 3.64 3.08 -1.38
N SER A 61 3.88 4.38 -1.61
CA SER A 61 3.19 5.52 -0.97
C SER A 61 1.66 5.44 -1.01
N LYS A 62 1.11 4.87 -2.09
CA LYS A 62 -0.33 4.67 -2.30
C LYS A 62 -1.02 3.95 -1.12
N ALA A 63 -0.29 3.12 -0.37
CA ALA A 63 -0.83 2.42 0.80
C ALA A 63 -1.16 3.39 1.93
N PHE A 64 -0.26 4.28 2.32
CA PHE A 64 -0.51 5.37 3.27
C PHE A 64 0.62 6.40 3.18
N THR A 65 0.28 7.66 2.94
CA THR A 65 1.30 8.72 2.83
C THR A 65 0.94 9.94 3.67
N CYS A 66 1.91 10.35 4.48
CA CYS A 66 1.98 11.65 5.14
C CYS A 66 3.44 11.95 5.47
N ILE A 67 3.72 13.18 5.90
CA ILE A 67 5.09 13.61 6.22
C ILE A 67 5.78 12.68 7.21
N GLN A 68 5.07 12.25 8.26
CA GLN A 68 5.64 11.40 9.30
C GLN A 68 5.90 9.97 8.80
N MET A 69 5.06 9.45 7.91
CA MET A 69 5.28 8.13 7.28
C MET A 69 6.51 8.18 6.38
N VAL A 70 6.68 9.23 5.57
CA VAL A 70 7.86 9.40 4.71
C VAL A 70 9.15 9.49 5.54
N LYS A 71 9.11 10.16 6.68
CA LYS A 71 10.25 10.18 7.61
C LYS A 71 10.58 8.79 8.17
N LEU A 72 9.58 7.97 8.51
CA LEU A 72 9.82 6.58 8.92
C LEU A 72 10.50 5.77 7.81
N VAL A 73 10.01 5.88 6.57
CA VAL A 73 10.61 5.22 5.40
C VAL A 73 12.08 5.61 5.24
N GLN A 74 12.39 6.90 5.40
CA GLN A 74 13.77 7.40 5.32
C GLN A 74 14.65 6.88 6.46
N GLU A 75 14.15 6.93 7.70
CA GLU A 75 14.87 6.47 8.90
C GLU A 75 15.17 4.97 8.84
N GLU A 76 14.26 4.17 8.29
CA GLU A 76 14.44 2.73 8.09
C GLU A 76 15.15 2.38 6.77
N ASN A 77 15.71 3.37 6.07
CA ASN A 77 16.53 3.19 4.87
C ASN A 77 15.80 2.54 3.67
N LEU A 78 14.50 2.81 3.50
CA LEU A 78 13.75 2.45 2.29
C LEU A 78 13.77 3.57 1.25
N GLN A 79 13.62 3.19 -0.01
CA GLN A 79 13.29 4.09 -1.13
C GLN A 79 11.78 4.37 -1.13
N LEU A 80 11.30 5.23 -2.02
CA LEU A 80 9.88 5.63 -2.04
C LEU A 80 9.32 5.64 -3.46
N ASP A 81 8.27 4.84 -3.68
CA ASP A 81 7.50 4.92 -4.91
C ASP A 81 6.39 5.94 -4.74
N VAL A 82 6.22 6.81 -5.74
CA VAL A 82 5.13 7.78 -5.82
C VAL A 82 4.45 7.68 -7.19
N VAL A 83 3.18 8.06 -7.28
CA VAL A 83 2.35 7.93 -8.50
C VAL A 83 1.89 9.28 -9.04
N SER A 84 1.90 10.34 -8.22
CA SER A 84 1.36 11.65 -8.59
C SER A 84 2.19 12.82 -8.07
N GLU A 85 1.97 14.01 -8.65
CA GLU A 85 2.58 15.27 -8.16
C GLU A 85 2.40 15.46 -6.66
N GLY A 86 1.21 15.14 -6.11
CA GLY A 86 0.91 15.34 -4.69
C GLY A 86 1.70 14.42 -3.76
N GLU A 87 1.96 13.18 -4.18
CA GLU A 87 2.80 12.25 -3.43
C GLU A 87 4.27 12.66 -3.50
N LEU A 88 4.76 13.06 -4.68
CA LEU A 88 6.11 13.61 -4.85
C LEU A 88 6.29 14.89 -4.02
N TYR A 89 5.34 15.81 -4.06
CA TYR A 89 5.35 17.03 -3.24
C TYR A 89 5.42 16.68 -1.76
N THR A 90 4.60 15.74 -1.29
CA THR A 90 4.62 15.29 0.11
C THR A 90 5.97 14.70 0.50
N ALA A 91 6.61 13.93 -0.38
CA ALA A 91 7.92 13.35 -0.14
C ALA A 91 9.00 14.43 0.00
N LEU A 92 9.03 15.40 -0.91
CA LEU A 92 9.99 16.50 -0.92
C LEU A 92 9.83 17.40 0.31
N GLU A 93 8.59 17.76 0.67
CA GLU A 93 8.28 18.55 1.88
C GLU A 93 8.64 17.81 3.19
N SER A 94 8.80 16.48 3.12
CA SER A 94 9.28 15.69 4.26
C SER A 94 10.79 15.75 4.44
N GLY A 95 11.52 16.29 3.47
CA GLY A 95 12.98 16.27 3.39
C GLY A 95 13.53 14.94 2.86
N PHE A 96 12.72 14.16 2.15
CA PHE A 96 13.16 12.89 1.56
C PHE A 96 14.15 13.14 0.42
N ASP A 97 15.16 12.28 0.31
CA ASP A 97 16.15 12.37 -0.76
C ASP A 97 15.50 12.01 -2.11
N ALA A 98 15.42 13.00 -3.01
CA ALA A 98 14.78 12.84 -4.32
C ALA A 98 15.40 11.71 -5.15
N ASN A 99 16.72 11.47 -5.01
CA ASN A 99 17.40 10.39 -5.74
C ASN A 99 16.93 8.98 -5.34
N ARG A 100 16.16 8.87 -4.25
CA ARG A 100 15.57 7.63 -3.75
C ARG A 100 14.06 7.54 -4.01
N ILE A 101 13.54 8.43 -4.86
CA ILE A 101 12.12 8.46 -5.27
C ILE A 101 11.96 7.87 -6.66
N HIS A 102 10.97 7.01 -6.84
CA HIS A 102 10.60 6.42 -8.12
C HIS A 102 9.21 6.86 -8.54
N PHE A 103 9.11 7.44 -9.73
CA PHE A 103 7.86 8.02 -10.19
C PHE A 103 7.14 7.07 -11.14
N HIS A 104 6.10 6.42 -10.62
CA HIS A 104 5.19 5.55 -11.32
C HIS A 104 4.02 6.34 -11.94
N GLY A 105 3.12 5.64 -12.63
CA GLY A 105 1.88 6.19 -13.15
C GLY A 105 1.70 5.83 -14.62
N ASN A 106 0.49 5.41 -15.00
CA ASN A 106 0.18 5.00 -16.37
C ASN A 106 -0.12 6.17 -17.32
N ASN A 107 -0.21 7.39 -16.78
CA ASN A 107 -0.50 8.60 -17.54
C ASN A 107 0.12 9.81 -16.83
N LYS A 108 1.44 9.82 -16.73
CA LYS A 108 2.16 10.96 -16.13
C LYS A 108 1.94 12.18 -17.00
N THR A 109 1.43 13.25 -16.41
CA THR A 109 1.19 14.49 -17.15
C THR A 109 2.50 15.19 -17.47
N LYS A 110 2.49 16.05 -18.49
CA LYS A 110 3.62 16.95 -18.77
C LYS A 110 4.09 17.68 -17.50
N ARG A 111 3.14 18.21 -16.72
CA ARG A 111 3.43 18.97 -15.50
C ARG A 111 4.16 18.11 -14.48
N GLU A 112 3.68 16.89 -14.24
CA GLU A 112 4.31 15.92 -13.34
C GLU A 112 5.72 15.54 -13.79
N ILE A 113 5.92 15.30 -15.09
CA ILE A 113 7.24 14.99 -15.64
C ILE A 113 8.20 16.16 -15.42
N GLN A 114 7.79 17.39 -15.74
CA GLN A 114 8.63 18.57 -15.53
C GLN A 114 8.96 18.75 -14.05
N TYR A 115 7.97 18.63 -13.17
CA TYR A 115 8.17 18.75 -11.73
C TYR A 115 9.13 17.68 -11.18
N ALA A 116 9.02 16.44 -11.64
CA ALA A 116 9.93 15.35 -11.27
C ALA A 116 11.36 15.57 -11.80
N LEU A 117 11.52 16.07 -13.03
CA LEU A 117 12.82 16.41 -13.60
C LEU A 117 13.50 17.56 -12.83
N GLU A 118 12.76 18.63 -12.52
CA GLU A 118 13.25 19.79 -11.77
C GLU A 118 13.76 19.41 -10.36
N ASN A 119 13.23 18.33 -9.78
CA ASN A 119 13.61 17.84 -8.46
C ASN A 119 14.62 16.70 -8.47
N ASN A 120 15.13 16.27 -9.64
CA ASN A 120 16.14 15.21 -9.78
C ASN A 120 15.75 13.91 -9.05
N ILE A 121 14.57 13.38 -9.36
CA ILE A 121 14.14 12.10 -8.80
C ILE A 121 15.05 10.93 -9.24
N GLY A 122 15.04 9.83 -8.48
CA GLY A 122 15.87 8.65 -8.73
C GLY A 122 15.68 8.04 -10.12
N TYR A 123 14.43 7.72 -10.48
CA TYR A 123 14.07 7.30 -11.84
C TYR A 123 12.56 7.38 -12.13
N PHE A 124 12.22 7.41 -13.41
CA PHE A 124 10.84 7.21 -13.89
C PHE A 124 10.57 5.73 -14.19
N VAL A 125 9.43 5.21 -13.76
CA VAL A 125 8.93 3.89 -14.17
C VAL A 125 8.00 4.08 -15.36
N ILE A 126 8.53 3.82 -16.56
CA ILE A 126 7.85 4.05 -17.84
C ILE A 126 6.74 3.03 -18.05
N ASP A 127 5.55 3.52 -18.37
CA ASP A 127 4.36 2.67 -18.56
C ASP A 127 3.87 2.68 -20.02
N ALA A 128 4.25 3.70 -20.82
CA ALA A 128 3.84 3.84 -22.23
C ALA A 128 4.96 4.37 -23.15
N LEU A 129 4.89 4.07 -24.46
CA LEU A 129 5.88 4.51 -25.45
C LEU A 129 5.94 6.04 -25.60
N GLU A 130 4.79 6.71 -25.58
CA GLU A 130 4.70 8.18 -25.70
C GLU A 130 5.35 8.88 -24.50
N GLU A 131 5.33 8.24 -23.32
CA GLU A 131 5.95 8.77 -22.11
C GLU A 131 7.47 8.95 -22.30
N ILE A 132 8.12 8.03 -23.02
CA ILE A 132 9.55 8.10 -23.35
C ILE A 132 9.85 9.36 -24.14
N ASP A 133 9.07 9.62 -25.18
CA ASP A 133 9.25 10.81 -26.04
C ASP A 133 9.01 12.11 -25.24
N LEU A 134 8.06 12.08 -24.30
CA LEU A 134 7.72 13.23 -23.48
C LEU A 134 8.82 13.56 -22.46
N ILE A 135 9.37 12.55 -21.77
CA ILE A 135 10.48 12.73 -20.83
C ILE A 135 11.73 13.18 -21.60
N ASP A 136 12.07 12.51 -22.71
CA ASP A 136 13.26 12.86 -23.52
C ASP A 136 13.22 14.31 -24.04
N LYS A 137 12.01 14.80 -24.37
CA LYS A 137 11.80 16.18 -24.83
C LYS A 137 12.08 17.24 -23.75
N TYR A 138 11.76 16.95 -22.49
CA TYR A 138 11.90 17.92 -21.38
C TYR A 138 13.14 17.71 -20.53
N ALA A 139 13.79 16.56 -20.64
CA ALA A 139 15.07 16.29 -20.00
C ALA A 139 16.17 17.22 -20.56
N SER A 140 16.96 17.78 -19.66
CA SER A 140 18.18 18.53 -19.99
C SER A 140 19.44 17.74 -19.60
N ASP A 141 19.36 17.01 -18.49
CA ASP A 141 20.38 16.09 -18.00
C ASP A 141 20.05 14.63 -18.30
N LYS A 142 20.96 13.72 -17.93
CA LYS A 142 20.72 12.28 -18.01
C LYS A 142 19.65 11.87 -17.00
N VAL A 143 18.63 11.15 -17.48
CA VAL A 143 17.48 10.68 -16.68
C VAL A 143 17.48 9.16 -16.65
N ASN A 144 17.50 8.60 -15.45
CA ASN A 144 17.34 7.17 -15.25
C ASN A 144 15.88 6.77 -15.46
N ILE A 145 15.68 5.67 -16.18
CA ILE A 145 14.36 5.10 -16.40
C ILE A 145 14.37 3.59 -16.14
N VAL A 146 13.26 3.08 -15.65
CA VAL A 146 12.96 1.66 -15.51
C VAL A 146 11.73 1.39 -16.39
N LEU A 147 11.76 0.36 -17.23
CA LEU A 147 10.62 0.01 -18.08
C LEU A 147 9.68 -0.92 -17.33
N ARG A 148 8.43 -0.54 -17.16
CA ARG A 148 7.41 -1.46 -16.70
C ARG A 148 7.00 -2.39 -17.83
N VAL A 149 7.28 -3.68 -17.68
CA VAL A 149 6.95 -4.70 -18.67
C VAL A 149 5.72 -5.47 -18.23
N ASN A 150 4.92 -5.88 -19.22
CA ASN A 150 3.82 -6.82 -19.03
C ASN A 150 4.23 -8.18 -19.64
N PRO A 151 4.54 -9.18 -18.80
CA PRO A 151 4.97 -10.50 -19.24
C PRO A 151 3.81 -11.41 -19.68
N GLY A 152 2.55 -11.01 -19.44
CA GLY A 152 1.36 -11.80 -19.80
C GLY A 152 1.15 -13.04 -18.92
N VAL A 153 1.61 -13.01 -17.67
CA VAL A 153 1.43 -14.10 -16.69
C VAL A 153 0.13 -13.89 -15.93
N GLU A 154 -0.79 -14.85 -16.01
CA GLU A 154 -2.03 -14.85 -15.23
C GLU A 154 -1.77 -15.40 -13.81
N ALA A 155 -1.75 -14.54 -12.80
CA ALA A 155 -1.79 -15.00 -11.42
C ALA A 155 -3.21 -15.48 -11.07
N HIS A 156 -3.38 -16.78 -10.80
CA HIS A 156 -4.66 -17.38 -10.45
C HIS A 156 -5.11 -17.03 -9.02
N THR A 157 -5.58 -15.81 -8.78
CA THR A 157 -6.45 -15.46 -7.63
C THR A 157 -7.53 -14.48 -8.07
N HIS A 158 -8.66 -14.43 -7.35
CA HIS A 158 -9.93 -13.72 -7.64
C HIS A 158 -9.92 -12.63 -8.75
N GLU A 159 -10.90 -12.66 -9.67
CA GLU A 159 -11.09 -11.74 -10.82
C GLU A 159 -10.92 -10.23 -10.51
N PHE A 160 -11.12 -9.80 -9.27
CA PHE A 160 -10.98 -8.40 -8.84
C PHE A 160 -9.58 -7.99 -8.34
N ILE A 161 -8.62 -8.93 -8.27
CA ILE A 161 -7.30 -8.76 -7.63
C ILE A 161 -6.15 -9.11 -8.60
N GLN A 162 -6.45 -9.32 -9.88
CA GLN A 162 -5.44 -9.62 -10.89
C GLN A 162 -4.88 -8.34 -11.52
N THR A 163 -3.61 -8.04 -11.27
CA THR A 163 -2.86 -6.99 -11.98
C THR A 163 -1.71 -7.66 -12.72
N GLY A 164 -1.84 -7.86 -14.04
CA GLY A 164 -0.86 -8.62 -14.83
C GLY A 164 -1.42 -9.27 -16.10
N GLN A 165 -2.73 -9.17 -16.34
CA GLN A 165 -3.32 -9.66 -17.58
C GLN A 165 -2.81 -8.91 -18.82
N GLU A 166 -2.87 -9.56 -19.97
CA GLU A 166 -2.60 -8.95 -21.29
C GLU A 166 -3.55 -7.76 -21.55
N ASP A 167 -4.80 -7.84 -21.07
CA ASP A 167 -5.75 -6.73 -20.99
C ASP A 167 -5.53 -5.90 -19.71
N SER A 168 -4.36 -5.27 -19.61
CA SER A 168 -4.03 -4.33 -18.55
C SER A 168 -3.67 -2.98 -19.13
N LYS A 169 -4.15 -1.91 -18.49
CA LYS A 169 -3.73 -0.53 -18.81
C LYS A 169 -2.27 -0.22 -18.44
N PHE A 170 -1.53 -1.20 -17.91
CA PHE A 170 -0.22 -1.02 -17.30
C PHE A 170 0.85 -1.83 -18.03
N GLY A 171 2.00 -1.19 -18.20
CA GLY A 171 3.21 -1.80 -18.72
C GLY A 171 3.18 -2.12 -20.20
N LEU A 172 4.37 -2.36 -20.74
CA LEU A 172 4.60 -2.62 -22.14
C LEU A 172 4.68 -4.13 -22.38
N SER A 173 3.82 -4.65 -23.25
CA SER A 173 3.78 -6.09 -23.55
C SER A 173 5.12 -6.61 -24.07
N ILE A 174 5.64 -7.66 -23.44
CA ILE A 174 6.79 -8.43 -23.94
C ILE A 174 6.39 -9.19 -25.21
N LYS A 175 5.27 -9.92 -25.14
CA LYS A 175 4.75 -10.80 -26.20
C LYS A 175 4.47 -10.05 -27.51
N HIS A 176 3.97 -8.82 -27.44
CA HIS A 176 3.67 -7.99 -28.62
C HIS A 176 4.82 -7.06 -29.03
N GLY A 177 6.01 -7.19 -28.43
CA GLY A 177 7.20 -6.42 -28.81
C GLY A 177 7.22 -4.96 -28.36
N LEU A 178 6.20 -4.47 -27.65
CA LEU A 178 6.16 -3.08 -27.15
C LEU A 178 7.31 -2.79 -26.18
N ALA A 179 7.69 -3.76 -25.35
CA ALA A 179 8.84 -3.62 -24.46
C ALA A 179 10.16 -3.46 -25.23
N LEU A 180 10.34 -4.18 -26.35
CA LEU A 180 11.53 -4.03 -27.20
C LEU A 180 11.53 -2.70 -27.96
N GLU A 181 10.37 -2.24 -28.44
CA GLU A 181 10.24 -0.93 -29.05
C GLU A 181 10.64 0.19 -28.08
N ALA A 182 10.21 0.11 -26.83
CA ALA A 182 10.59 1.06 -25.79
C ALA A 182 12.11 1.07 -25.54
N ILE A 183 12.74 -0.10 -25.46
CA ILE A 183 14.19 -0.20 -25.32
C ILE A 183 14.91 0.47 -26.50
N ASN A 184 14.43 0.25 -27.73
CA ASN A 184 15.02 0.88 -28.91
C ASN A 184 14.87 2.41 -28.89
N LYS A 185 13.72 2.93 -28.45
CA LYS A 185 13.53 4.37 -28.23
C LYS A 185 14.50 4.93 -27.19
N VAL A 186 14.65 4.26 -26.05
CA VAL A 186 15.58 4.68 -24.99
C VAL A 186 17.03 4.64 -25.48
N LYS A 187 17.43 3.61 -26.24
CA LYS A 187 18.77 3.53 -26.86
C LYS A 187 19.03 4.65 -27.87
N ALA A 188 18.00 5.13 -28.57
CA ALA A 188 18.10 6.23 -29.53
C ALA A 188 18.11 7.63 -28.86
N SER A 189 17.63 7.72 -27.62
CA SER A 189 17.60 8.98 -26.85
C SER A 189 19.00 9.39 -26.39
N LYS A 190 19.22 10.71 -26.34
CA LYS A 190 20.44 11.29 -25.76
C LYS A 190 20.34 11.58 -24.27
N HIS A 191 19.13 11.64 -23.70
CA HIS A 191 18.93 11.99 -22.30
C HIS A 191 18.59 10.79 -21.42
N LEU A 192 17.96 9.75 -21.98
CA LEU A 192 17.49 8.61 -21.18
C LEU A 192 18.57 7.54 -20.98
N GLN A 193 18.55 6.91 -19.82
CA GLN A 193 19.37 5.75 -19.48
C GLN A 193 18.49 4.64 -18.90
N LEU A 194 18.42 3.51 -19.60
CA LEU A 194 17.76 2.31 -19.09
C LEU A 194 18.55 1.76 -17.90
N LYS A 195 17.94 1.74 -16.72
CA LYS A 195 18.48 1.13 -15.51
C LYS A 195 17.94 -0.26 -15.26
N GLY A 196 16.67 -0.48 -15.57
CA GLY A 196 16.00 -1.69 -15.15
C GLY A 196 14.73 -2.00 -15.89
N VAL A 197 14.16 -3.13 -15.51
CA VAL A 197 12.78 -3.48 -15.82
C VAL A 197 12.00 -3.71 -14.53
N HIS A 198 10.72 -3.37 -14.58
CA HIS A 198 9.75 -3.51 -13.50
C HIS A 198 8.61 -4.39 -13.96
N PHE A 199 8.10 -5.24 -13.09
CA PHE A 199 6.79 -5.85 -13.28
C PHE A 199 6.04 -5.89 -11.94
N HIS A 200 4.73 -6.13 -12.01
CA HIS A 200 3.90 -6.28 -10.81
C HIS A 200 2.83 -7.33 -11.11
N VAL A 201 2.81 -8.42 -10.32
CA VAL A 201 2.03 -9.62 -10.65
C VAL A 201 0.65 -9.68 -10.00
N GLY A 202 0.34 -8.82 -9.03
CA GLY A 202 -0.94 -8.90 -8.31
C GLY A 202 -0.97 -8.15 -6.98
N SER A 203 -2.09 -8.28 -6.28
CA SER A 203 -2.26 -7.85 -4.90
C SER A 203 -2.66 -9.04 -4.03
N GLN A 204 -2.38 -8.96 -2.73
CA GLN A 204 -2.75 -9.99 -1.76
C GLN A 204 -2.18 -11.37 -2.10
N ILE A 205 -0.89 -11.39 -2.48
CA ILE A 205 -0.16 -12.59 -2.86
C ILE A 205 0.40 -13.24 -1.59
N GLU A 206 0.03 -14.50 -1.37
CA GLU A 206 0.40 -15.27 -0.18
C GLU A 206 1.66 -16.12 -0.39
N GLY A 207 1.91 -16.58 -1.63
CA GLY A 207 3.06 -17.42 -2.02
C GLY A 207 4.08 -16.73 -2.95
N THR A 208 5.08 -17.49 -3.41
CA THR A 208 6.20 -16.98 -4.23
C THR A 208 6.11 -17.34 -5.71
N GLU A 209 5.24 -18.30 -6.06
CA GLU A 209 5.25 -18.99 -7.36
C GLU A 209 5.07 -18.02 -8.52
N ALA A 210 4.06 -17.14 -8.45
CA ALA A 210 3.78 -16.18 -9.51
C ALA A 210 4.92 -15.18 -9.71
N MET A 211 5.59 -14.74 -8.63
CA MET A 211 6.74 -13.83 -8.72
C MET A 211 7.95 -14.53 -9.32
N ILE A 212 8.24 -15.77 -8.90
CA ILE A 212 9.35 -16.58 -9.41
C ILE A 212 9.18 -16.86 -10.90
N GLU A 213 8.01 -17.36 -11.32
CA GLU A 213 7.76 -17.68 -12.73
C GLU A 213 7.81 -16.44 -13.62
N THR A 214 7.32 -15.30 -13.12
CA THR A 214 7.41 -14.03 -13.84
C THR A 214 8.86 -13.54 -13.93
N ALA A 215 9.63 -13.61 -12.84
CA ALA A 215 11.03 -13.22 -12.84
C ALA A 215 11.85 -14.08 -13.82
N LYS A 216 11.59 -15.41 -13.86
CA LYS A 216 12.20 -16.31 -14.83
C LYS A 216 11.90 -15.89 -16.25
N LEU A 217 10.63 -15.67 -16.59
CA LEU A 217 10.21 -15.25 -17.93
C LEU A 217 10.92 -13.96 -18.35
N VAL A 218 10.96 -12.96 -17.47
CA VAL A 218 11.60 -11.67 -17.76
C VAL A 218 13.12 -11.83 -17.94
N LEU A 219 13.80 -12.64 -17.12
CA LEU A 219 15.23 -12.92 -17.28
C LEU A 219 15.55 -13.64 -18.61
N HIS A 220 14.73 -14.61 -19.01
CA HIS A 220 14.88 -15.26 -20.32
C HIS A 220 14.73 -14.24 -21.44
N TRP A 221 13.68 -13.41 -21.41
CA TRP A 221 13.46 -12.38 -22.41
C TRP A 221 14.61 -11.37 -22.49
N LEU A 222 15.15 -10.93 -21.33
CA LEU A 222 16.32 -10.04 -21.28
C LEU A 222 17.55 -10.70 -21.91
N SER A 223 17.81 -11.96 -21.58
CA SER A 223 18.95 -12.73 -22.09
C SER A 223 18.86 -12.97 -23.59
N GLU A 224 17.71 -13.41 -24.10
CA GLU A 224 17.45 -13.69 -25.53
C GLU A 224 17.64 -12.46 -26.42
N ASN A 225 17.40 -11.27 -25.88
CA ASN A 225 17.51 -10.00 -26.59
C ASN A 225 18.80 -9.23 -26.25
N GLU A 226 19.75 -9.86 -25.54
CA GLU A 226 21.04 -9.28 -25.14
C GLU A 226 20.90 -7.93 -24.38
N ILE A 227 19.82 -7.79 -23.61
CA ILE A 227 19.54 -6.59 -22.81
C ILE A 227 20.16 -6.77 -21.43
N LYS A 228 21.11 -5.92 -21.07
CA LYS A 228 21.67 -5.85 -19.72
C LYS A 228 20.95 -4.79 -18.89
N VAL A 229 20.57 -5.14 -17.67
CA VAL A 229 19.95 -4.21 -16.72
C VAL A 229 20.68 -4.24 -15.38
N GLU A 230 20.68 -3.10 -14.69
CA GLU A 230 21.22 -2.97 -13.34
C GLU A 230 20.17 -3.37 -12.28
N LEU A 231 18.87 -3.25 -12.60
CA LEU A 231 17.74 -3.48 -11.70
C LEU A 231 16.66 -4.38 -12.32
N LEU A 232 16.24 -5.39 -11.57
CA LEU A 232 15.00 -6.15 -11.79
C LEU A 232 14.07 -5.90 -10.60
N ASN A 233 13.05 -5.07 -10.82
CA ASN A 233 12.06 -4.75 -9.79
C ASN A 233 10.81 -5.64 -9.96
N LEU A 234 10.48 -6.39 -8.92
CA LEU A 234 9.41 -7.40 -8.89
C LEU A 234 8.06 -6.81 -8.46
N GLY A 235 8.03 -5.51 -8.14
CA GLY A 235 6.86 -4.80 -7.66
C GLY A 235 6.47 -5.19 -6.24
N GLY A 236 5.22 -4.88 -5.89
CA GLY A 236 4.65 -5.20 -4.58
C GLY A 236 3.63 -6.34 -4.63
N GLY A 237 2.65 -6.25 -3.74
CA GLY A 237 1.50 -7.17 -3.73
C GLY A 237 1.47 -8.17 -2.59
N PHE A 238 2.53 -8.21 -1.78
CA PHE A 238 2.66 -9.07 -0.60
C PHE A 238 1.42 -9.00 0.31
N GLY A 239 0.82 -10.16 0.53
CA GLY A 239 -0.41 -10.33 1.29
C GLY A 239 -0.26 -10.09 2.78
N ILE A 240 -1.38 -9.71 3.40
CA ILE A 240 -1.56 -9.57 4.84
C ILE A 240 -2.80 -10.33 5.31
N LYS A 241 -2.92 -10.49 6.62
CA LYS A 241 -4.12 -11.02 7.26
C LYS A 241 -5.17 -9.92 7.54
N TYR A 242 -6.39 -10.09 7.03
CA TYR A 242 -7.55 -9.25 7.39
C TYR A 242 -8.52 -9.97 8.33
N VAL A 243 -8.73 -11.26 8.09
CA VAL A 243 -9.62 -12.12 8.87
C VAL A 243 -8.92 -13.43 9.23
N GLU A 244 -9.54 -14.20 10.11
CA GLU A 244 -9.08 -15.57 10.38
C GLU A 244 -9.16 -16.42 9.10
N GLY A 245 -8.09 -17.17 8.82
CA GLY A 245 -7.94 -17.97 7.61
C GLY A 245 -7.04 -17.34 6.55
N ASP A 246 -6.87 -16.01 6.52
CA ASP A 246 -5.90 -15.38 5.63
C ASP A 246 -4.47 -15.64 6.11
N GLU A 247 -3.55 -15.78 5.16
CA GLU A 247 -2.11 -15.91 5.42
C GLU A 247 -1.36 -14.67 4.95
N SER A 248 -0.44 -14.17 5.79
CA SER A 248 0.45 -13.08 5.39
C SER A 248 1.61 -13.66 4.59
N PHE A 249 2.13 -12.91 3.62
CA PHE A 249 3.30 -13.33 2.85
C PHE A 249 4.48 -13.67 3.80
N PRO A 250 5.09 -14.86 3.68
CA PRO A 250 6.21 -15.26 4.53
C PRO A 250 7.48 -14.53 4.08
N ILE A 251 7.74 -13.35 4.64
CA ILE A 251 8.81 -12.45 4.15
C ILE A 251 10.16 -13.16 4.10
N GLU A 252 10.57 -13.82 5.19
CA GLU A 252 11.90 -14.41 5.31
C GLU A 252 12.09 -15.59 4.35
N GLU A 253 11.18 -16.56 4.38
CA GLU A 253 11.22 -17.75 3.51
C GLU A 253 10.98 -17.36 2.05
N GLY A 254 9.99 -16.50 1.80
CA GLY A 254 9.58 -16.13 0.45
C GLY A 254 10.62 -15.31 -0.29
N ILE A 255 11.30 -14.37 0.38
CA ILE A 255 12.41 -13.64 -0.24
C ILE A 255 13.60 -14.58 -0.50
N ALA A 256 13.89 -15.52 0.40
CA ALA A 256 14.94 -16.51 0.15
C ALA A 256 14.63 -17.34 -1.11
N GLU A 257 13.43 -17.91 -1.21
CA GLU A 257 12.98 -18.68 -2.39
C GLU A 257 13.05 -17.87 -3.69
N ILE A 258 12.54 -16.64 -3.68
CA ILE A 258 12.55 -15.75 -4.84
C ILE A 258 14.00 -15.46 -5.29
N THR A 259 14.86 -15.08 -4.35
CA THR A 259 16.24 -14.70 -4.67
C THR A 259 17.07 -15.90 -5.14
N ASP A 260 16.86 -17.09 -4.59
CA ASP A 260 17.55 -18.31 -5.03
C ASP A 260 17.11 -18.75 -6.41
N ALA A 261 15.80 -18.68 -6.72
CA ALA A 261 15.30 -18.95 -8.07
C ALA A 261 15.85 -17.96 -9.12
N ILE A 262 15.97 -16.69 -8.75
CA ILE A 262 16.58 -15.67 -9.62
C ILE A 262 18.06 -15.96 -9.88
N LYS A 263 18.83 -16.31 -8.84
CA LYS A 263 20.26 -16.69 -8.99
C LYS A 263 20.42 -17.90 -9.90
N GLU A 264 19.65 -18.95 -9.67
CA GLU A 264 19.69 -20.19 -10.46
C GLU A 264 19.39 -19.90 -11.94
N THR A 265 18.36 -19.10 -12.20
CA THR A 265 17.94 -18.74 -13.55
C THR A 265 18.96 -17.84 -14.24
N ALA A 266 19.49 -16.82 -13.56
CA ALA A 266 20.53 -15.98 -14.13
C ALA A 266 21.81 -16.78 -14.43
N HIS A 267 22.20 -17.70 -13.54
CA HIS A 267 23.36 -18.57 -13.75
C HIS A 267 23.17 -19.49 -14.95
N SER A 268 21.99 -20.12 -15.11
CA SER A 268 21.71 -21.00 -16.25
C SER A 268 21.71 -20.27 -17.60
N LEU A 269 21.36 -18.98 -17.60
CA LEU A 269 21.38 -18.10 -18.77
C LEU A 269 22.75 -17.43 -19.01
N ASN A 270 23.75 -17.63 -18.13
CA ASN A 270 25.00 -16.86 -18.11
C ASN A 270 24.75 -15.33 -18.09
N TYR A 271 23.74 -14.93 -17.32
CA TYR A 271 23.31 -13.55 -17.13
C TYR A 271 23.79 -13.03 -15.76
N GLU A 272 24.26 -11.78 -15.70
CA GLU A 272 24.67 -11.17 -14.43
C GLU A 272 23.43 -10.89 -13.57
N VAL A 273 23.42 -11.34 -12.31
CA VAL A 273 22.28 -11.11 -11.42
C VAL A 273 22.12 -9.61 -11.15
N PRO A 274 21.00 -8.98 -11.56
CA PRO A 274 20.76 -7.56 -11.30
C PRO A 274 20.48 -7.30 -9.82
N GLU A 275 20.50 -6.03 -9.42
CA GLU A 275 19.91 -5.61 -8.16
C GLU A 275 18.41 -5.96 -8.15
N ILE A 276 17.91 -6.47 -7.02
CA ILE A 276 16.51 -6.87 -6.88
C ILE A 276 15.72 -5.79 -6.16
N GLY A 277 14.68 -5.28 -6.83
CA GLY A 277 13.75 -4.30 -6.25
C GLY A 277 12.43 -4.93 -5.84
N ILE A 278 11.85 -4.47 -4.73
CA ILE A 278 10.47 -4.78 -4.34
C ILE A 278 9.74 -3.53 -3.83
N GLU A 279 8.41 -3.54 -3.92
CA GLU A 279 7.55 -2.36 -3.65
C GLU A 279 6.47 -2.64 -2.58
N PRO A 280 6.85 -3.07 -1.36
CA PRO A 280 5.86 -3.34 -0.32
C PRO A 280 5.15 -2.05 0.11
N GLY A 281 3.83 -2.12 0.19
CA GLY A 281 2.99 -1.06 0.78
C GLY A 281 2.06 -1.65 1.83
N ARG A 282 1.12 -2.50 1.37
CA ARG A 282 0.15 -3.19 2.23
C ARG A 282 0.81 -3.98 3.34
N SER A 283 1.85 -4.75 3.03
CA SER A 283 2.56 -5.61 3.99
C SER A 283 3.35 -4.84 5.04
N ILE A 284 3.64 -3.55 4.83
CA ILE A 284 4.32 -2.71 5.83
C ILE A 284 3.31 -2.09 6.79
N VAL A 285 2.26 -1.45 6.27
CA VAL A 285 1.36 -0.63 7.11
C VAL A 285 0.02 -1.28 7.42
N GLY A 286 -0.41 -2.29 6.65
CA GLY A 286 -1.76 -2.83 6.69
C GLY A 286 -2.16 -3.37 8.05
N GLU A 287 -1.48 -4.41 8.53
CA GLU A 287 -1.73 -5.00 9.86
C GLU A 287 -1.29 -4.10 11.01
N ALA A 288 -0.41 -3.11 10.73
CA ALA A 288 0.06 -2.16 11.73
C ALA A 288 -1.00 -1.11 12.10
N GLY A 289 -1.96 -0.85 11.20
CA GLY A 289 -3.00 0.16 11.41
C GLY A 289 -4.37 -0.42 11.73
N ILE A 290 -5.11 0.27 12.60
CA ILE A 290 -6.52 -0.01 12.92
C ILE A 290 -7.32 1.30 12.92
N THR A 291 -8.64 1.20 12.74
CA THR A 291 -9.54 2.35 12.83
C THR A 291 -10.47 2.19 14.03
N LEU A 292 -10.50 3.22 14.88
CA LEU A 292 -11.39 3.32 16.03
C LEU A 292 -12.68 4.04 15.65
N TYR A 293 -13.80 3.52 16.12
CA TYR A 293 -15.13 4.09 15.94
C TYR A 293 -15.90 4.13 17.26
N GLU A 294 -16.86 5.04 17.39
CA GLU A 294 -17.87 5.03 18.45
C GLU A 294 -19.17 4.42 17.92
N VAL A 295 -19.75 3.50 18.69
CA VAL A 295 -21.06 2.92 18.41
C VAL A 295 -22.15 3.97 18.67
N GLY A 296 -22.93 4.25 17.63
CA GLY A 296 -24.09 5.13 17.67
C GLY A 296 -25.39 4.35 17.88
N THR A 297 -26.12 4.14 16.79
CA THR A 297 -27.45 3.50 16.80
C THR A 297 -27.34 2.00 16.67
N ILE A 298 -28.10 1.26 17.47
CA ILE A 298 -28.30 -0.18 17.29
C ILE A 298 -29.75 -0.40 16.88
N LYS A 299 -29.97 -1.02 15.73
CA LYS A 299 -31.30 -1.30 15.18
C LYS A 299 -31.44 -2.79 14.95
N GLU A 300 -32.34 -3.40 15.69
CA GLU A 300 -32.75 -4.78 15.47
C GLU A 300 -33.98 -4.81 14.57
N ILE A 301 -33.90 -5.61 13.52
CA ILE A 301 -35.03 -5.95 12.65
C ILE A 301 -35.28 -7.44 12.92
N PRO A 302 -36.33 -7.78 13.69
CA PRO A 302 -36.60 -9.16 14.09
C PRO A 302 -36.56 -10.12 12.90
N GLU A 303 -35.86 -11.25 13.06
CA GLU A 303 -35.69 -12.30 12.05
C GLU A 303 -34.94 -11.88 10.76
N VAL A 304 -34.52 -10.63 10.63
CA VAL A 304 -33.88 -10.10 9.41
C VAL A 304 -32.42 -9.75 9.65
N ASN A 305 -32.12 -8.78 10.51
CA ASN A 305 -30.76 -8.33 10.77
C ASN A 305 -30.66 -7.44 12.01
N LYS A 306 -29.48 -7.40 12.63
CA LYS A 306 -29.12 -6.44 13.67
C LYS A 306 -28.02 -5.54 13.15
N TYR A 307 -28.31 -4.24 13.07
CA TYR A 307 -27.37 -3.23 12.62
C TYR A 307 -26.74 -2.50 13.81
N VAL A 308 -25.42 -2.35 13.77
CA VAL A 308 -24.64 -1.51 14.68
C VAL A 308 -24.03 -0.39 13.84
N SER A 309 -24.60 0.81 13.94
CA SER A 309 -24.10 1.98 13.21
C SER A 309 -22.97 2.66 13.97
N VAL A 310 -21.91 3.02 13.27
CA VAL A 310 -20.76 3.76 13.82
C VAL A 310 -20.68 5.19 13.29
N ASP A 311 -19.81 5.99 13.88
CA ASP A 311 -19.64 7.43 13.60
C ASP A 311 -18.77 7.78 12.37
N GLY A 312 -18.27 6.78 11.64
CA GLY A 312 -17.65 6.91 10.32
C GLY A 312 -18.42 6.13 9.23
N GLY A 313 -17.70 5.56 8.27
CA GLY A 313 -18.30 4.74 7.21
C GLY A 313 -17.45 4.71 5.95
N MET A 314 -18.08 4.58 4.79
CA MET A 314 -17.41 4.52 3.49
C MET A 314 -16.57 5.77 3.16
N SER A 315 -16.77 6.89 3.86
CA SER A 315 -15.88 8.07 3.79
C SER A 315 -14.45 7.78 4.23
N ASP A 316 -14.25 6.86 5.16
CA ASP A 316 -12.94 6.50 5.73
C ASP A 316 -12.64 4.99 5.61
N HIS A 317 -13.63 4.21 5.17
CA HIS A 317 -13.59 2.76 5.00
C HIS A 317 -14.28 2.33 3.69
N ILE A 318 -13.83 2.85 2.55
CA ILE A 318 -14.48 2.57 1.26
C ILE A 318 -14.26 1.13 0.74
N ARG A 319 -13.25 0.42 1.26
CA ARG A 319 -12.79 -0.85 0.69
C ARG A 319 -13.81 -1.97 0.73
N THR A 320 -14.69 -2.01 1.74
CA THR A 320 -15.78 -2.99 1.79
C THR A 320 -16.76 -2.76 0.64
N ALA A 321 -17.17 -1.51 0.41
CA ALA A 321 -18.09 -1.18 -0.68
C ALA A 321 -17.45 -1.36 -2.06
N LEU A 322 -16.16 -1.02 -2.21
CA LEU A 322 -15.47 -1.02 -3.50
C LEU A 322 -14.92 -2.40 -3.91
N TYR A 323 -14.47 -3.21 -2.95
CA TYR A 323 -13.74 -4.45 -3.21
C TYR A 323 -14.35 -5.68 -2.51
N ASP A 324 -15.49 -5.55 -1.84
CA ASP A 324 -16.06 -6.57 -0.94
C ASP A 324 -15.03 -7.08 0.10
N ALA A 325 -14.12 -6.20 0.51
CA ALA A 325 -13.07 -6.52 1.47
C ALA A 325 -13.68 -6.91 2.83
N LYS A 326 -13.11 -7.94 3.47
CA LYS A 326 -13.55 -8.43 4.77
C LYS A 326 -12.61 -7.92 5.86
N TYR A 327 -13.15 -7.71 7.05
CA TYR A 327 -12.41 -7.21 8.21
C TYR A 327 -12.92 -7.84 9.50
N GLN A 328 -12.08 -7.78 10.52
CA GLN A 328 -12.42 -8.13 11.89
C GLN A 328 -12.66 -6.86 12.72
N ALA A 329 -13.70 -6.90 13.55
CA ALA A 329 -13.98 -5.89 14.57
C ALA A 329 -13.71 -6.46 15.95
N LEU A 330 -13.14 -5.64 16.84
CA LEU A 330 -12.99 -5.94 18.26
C LEU A 330 -13.61 -4.83 19.11
N LEU A 331 -14.13 -5.19 20.27
CA LEU A 331 -14.60 -4.24 21.27
C LEU A 331 -13.39 -3.63 21.99
N VAL A 332 -13.36 -2.31 22.14
CA VAL A 332 -12.19 -1.63 22.71
C VAL A 332 -12.26 -1.51 24.23
N ASN A 333 -13.46 -1.34 24.78
CA ASN A 333 -13.64 -0.89 26.17
C ASN A 333 -13.63 -2.03 27.18
N ARG A 334 -13.82 -3.28 26.72
CA ARG A 334 -13.94 -4.50 27.53
C ARG A 334 -13.67 -5.73 26.68
N ASN A 335 -13.15 -6.78 27.31
CA ASN A 335 -12.93 -8.09 26.71
C ASN A 335 -14.12 -9.00 27.03
N GLU A 336 -14.96 -9.26 26.03
CA GLU A 336 -16.16 -10.09 26.16
C GLU A 336 -16.24 -11.08 25.00
N GLU A 337 -16.90 -12.21 25.25
CA GLU A 337 -17.16 -13.21 24.23
C GLU A 337 -18.07 -12.65 23.13
N ALA A 338 -17.73 -12.92 21.87
CA ALA A 338 -18.53 -12.53 20.72
C ALA A 338 -19.61 -13.59 20.44
N ASP A 339 -20.76 -13.44 21.09
CA ASP A 339 -21.91 -14.36 21.06
C ASP A 339 -23.02 -13.95 20.07
N ASP A 340 -22.87 -12.82 19.39
CA ASP A 340 -23.85 -12.29 18.44
C ASP A 340 -23.24 -12.02 17.05
N THR A 341 -24.09 -12.02 16.01
CA THR A 341 -23.70 -11.72 14.63
C THR A 341 -24.49 -10.53 14.12
N VAL A 342 -23.79 -9.46 13.77
CA VAL A 342 -24.40 -8.19 13.39
C VAL A 342 -23.79 -7.64 12.10
N THR A 343 -24.47 -6.70 11.47
CA THR A 343 -23.89 -5.86 10.42
C THR A 343 -23.41 -4.54 11.02
N ILE A 344 -22.13 -4.21 10.82
CA ILE A 344 -21.57 -2.89 11.15
C ILE A 344 -21.75 -1.98 9.94
N ALA A 345 -22.53 -0.92 10.11
CA ALA A 345 -22.83 0.09 9.08
C ALA A 345 -22.22 1.44 9.48
N GLY A 346 -21.91 2.28 8.49
CA GLY A 346 -21.57 3.66 8.74
C GLY A 346 -22.80 4.54 8.95
N LYS A 347 -22.58 5.87 8.95
CA LYS A 347 -23.61 6.91 9.13
C LYS A 347 -23.95 7.71 7.87
N LEU A 348 -23.42 7.33 6.71
CA LEU A 348 -23.60 8.04 5.45
C LEU A 348 -24.93 7.67 4.80
N CYS A 349 -25.47 8.58 3.99
CA CYS A 349 -26.81 8.44 3.39
C CYS A 349 -26.76 7.56 2.13
N GLU A 350 -26.21 6.36 2.25
CA GLU A 350 -26.02 5.41 1.16
C GLU A 350 -26.27 3.99 1.68
N SER A 351 -27.11 3.19 1.00
CA SER A 351 -27.41 1.83 1.47
C SER A 351 -26.19 0.90 1.44
N GLY A 352 -25.21 1.22 0.61
CA GLY A 352 -23.93 0.51 0.53
C GLY A 352 -22.92 0.89 1.62
N ASP A 353 -23.25 1.80 2.55
CA ASP A 353 -22.37 2.21 3.65
C ASP A 353 -22.27 1.13 4.74
N ILE A 354 -21.63 0.02 4.39
CA ILE A 354 -21.38 -1.15 5.23
C ILE A 354 -19.88 -1.34 5.42
N ILE A 355 -19.45 -1.47 6.68
CA ILE A 355 -18.05 -1.74 7.04
C ILE A 355 -17.82 -3.24 7.14
N ILE A 356 -18.69 -3.98 7.86
CA ILE A 356 -18.61 -5.46 7.98
C ILE A 356 -20.03 -6.04 7.95
N LYS A 357 -20.30 -6.95 6.99
CA LYS A 357 -21.62 -7.59 6.82
C LYS A 357 -21.99 -8.58 7.94
N LYS A 358 -21.01 -9.37 8.41
CA LYS A 358 -21.19 -10.45 9.41
C LYS A 358 -20.16 -10.32 10.54
N ALA A 359 -20.21 -9.22 11.28
CA ALA A 359 -19.31 -8.99 12.40
C ALA A 359 -19.73 -9.87 13.59
N LYS A 360 -18.74 -10.47 14.26
CA LYS A 360 -18.93 -11.15 15.53
C LYS A 360 -18.67 -10.16 16.65
N LEU A 361 -19.70 -9.85 17.45
CA LEU A 361 -19.63 -8.91 18.57
C LEU A 361 -20.41 -9.47 19.77
N PRO A 362 -20.13 -9.00 21.00
CA PRO A 362 -20.95 -9.33 22.16
C PRO A 362 -22.38 -8.79 22.01
N SER A 363 -23.36 -9.58 22.42
CA SER A 363 -24.79 -9.22 22.48
C SER A 363 -25.05 -8.01 23.37
N SER A 364 -24.14 -7.76 24.32
CA SER A 364 -24.11 -6.62 25.25
C SER A 364 -23.75 -5.28 24.60
N ILE A 365 -23.33 -5.26 23.33
CA ILE A 365 -22.89 -4.05 22.62
C ILE A 365 -23.94 -2.94 22.74
N LYS A 366 -23.48 -1.72 23.03
CA LYS A 366 -24.36 -0.57 23.26
C LYS A 366 -23.76 0.73 22.73
N ARG A 367 -24.62 1.74 22.59
CA ARG A 367 -24.20 3.10 22.25
C ARG A 367 -23.12 3.61 23.21
N GLY A 368 -22.10 4.27 22.66
CA GLY A 368 -20.94 4.80 23.40
C GLY A 368 -19.82 3.78 23.62
N ASP A 369 -20.00 2.52 23.21
CA ASP A 369 -18.89 1.58 23.09
C ASP A 369 -17.96 1.98 21.95
N TYR A 370 -16.66 1.69 22.07
CA TYR A 370 -15.72 1.87 20.96
C TYR A 370 -15.41 0.53 20.29
N LEU A 371 -15.33 0.54 18.96
CA LEU A 371 -14.92 -0.59 18.15
C LEU A 371 -13.59 -0.30 17.48
N ALA A 372 -12.75 -1.31 17.35
CA ALA A 372 -11.53 -1.29 16.54
C ALA A 372 -11.72 -2.21 15.33
N ILE A 373 -11.60 -1.65 14.13
CA ILE A 373 -11.55 -2.44 12.90
C ILE A 373 -10.09 -2.69 12.56
N LEU A 374 -9.70 -3.95 12.45
CA LEU A 374 -8.31 -4.36 12.29
C LEU A 374 -7.84 -4.26 10.84
N SER A 375 -6.51 -4.21 10.65
CA SER A 375 -5.85 -4.22 9.34
C SER A 375 -6.28 -3.10 8.39
N THR A 376 -6.56 -1.91 8.93
CA THR A 376 -6.97 -0.73 8.16
C THR A 376 -5.82 0.22 7.82
N GLY A 377 -4.58 -0.16 8.10
CA GLY A 377 -3.45 0.75 7.89
C GLY A 377 -3.10 1.03 6.42
N ALA A 378 -3.57 0.21 5.48
CA ALA A 378 -3.33 0.38 4.05
C ALA A 378 -4.62 0.77 3.31
N TYR A 379 -4.53 1.81 2.49
CA TYR A 379 -5.53 2.33 1.55
C TYR A 379 -6.81 2.91 2.18
N HIS A 380 -6.91 3.00 3.50
CA HIS A 380 -8.08 3.60 4.14
C HIS A 380 -7.97 5.11 4.15
N TYR A 381 -6.93 5.66 4.81
CA TYR A 381 -6.72 7.11 4.80
C TYR A 381 -6.46 7.65 3.38
N SER A 382 -5.68 6.92 2.56
CA SER A 382 -5.39 7.32 1.17
C SER A 382 -6.65 7.44 0.31
N MET A 383 -7.67 6.63 0.59
CA MET A 383 -8.95 6.64 -0.14
C MET A 383 -10.05 7.39 0.63
N ALA A 384 -9.71 8.08 1.71
CA ALA A 384 -10.68 8.82 2.50
C ALA A 384 -11.26 9.99 1.68
N SER A 385 -12.57 10.16 1.75
CA SER A 385 -13.34 11.17 1.02
C SER A 385 -14.14 12.06 1.96
N ASN A 386 -14.66 13.15 1.40
CA ASN A 386 -15.61 14.04 2.08
C ASN A 386 -17.06 13.73 1.67
N TYR A 387 -17.39 12.47 1.36
CA TYR A 387 -18.77 12.10 1.04
C TYR A 387 -19.70 12.49 2.21
N ASN A 388 -20.85 13.09 1.90
CA ASN A 388 -21.73 13.79 2.84
C ASN A 388 -21.05 14.87 3.72
N GLN A 389 -19.99 15.54 3.22
CA GLN A 389 -19.23 16.55 3.95
C GLN A 389 -18.60 16.02 5.27
N MET A 390 -18.32 14.71 5.33
CA MET A 390 -17.62 14.10 6.44
C MET A 390 -16.18 14.63 6.53
N GLN A 391 -15.71 14.99 7.73
CA GLN A 391 -14.33 15.39 7.97
C GLN A 391 -13.41 14.16 7.91
N LYS A 392 -12.26 14.25 7.21
CA LYS A 392 -11.26 13.17 7.25
C LYS A 392 -10.76 12.94 8.68
N PRO A 393 -10.57 11.66 9.10
CA PRO A 393 -10.20 11.31 10.48
C PRO A 393 -8.79 11.80 10.84
N SER A 394 -8.52 11.94 12.13
CA SER A 394 -7.15 12.08 12.63
C SER A 394 -6.37 10.77 12.52
N VAL A 395 -5.03 10.88 12.47
CA VAL A 395 -4.12 9.73 12.45
C VAL A 395 -3.07 9.86 13.54
N PHE A 396 -2.83 8.78 14.29
CA PHE A 396 -1.80 8.72 15.33
C PHE A 396 -0.84 7.56 15.13
N PHE A 397 0.43 7.78 15.48
CA PHE A 397 1.41 6.71 15.69
C PHE A 397 1.54 6.44 17.18
N LEU A 398 1.43 5.17 17.56
CA LEU A 398 1.49 4.69 18.93
C LEU A 398 2.82 3.97 19.16
N LYS A 399 3.54 4.37 20.20
CA LYS A 399 4.83 3.81 20.58
C LYS A 399 5.15 4.11 22.03
N ASP A 400 5.73 3.13 22.75
CA ASP A 400 6.19 3.29 24.13
C ASP A 400 5.14 3.91 25.08
N GLY A 401 3.87 3.49 24.93
CA GLY A 401 2.74 3.99 25.73
C GLY A 401 2.31 5.43 25.40
N LYS A 402 2.78 6.00 24.28
CA LYS A 402 2.47 7.37 23.85
C LYS A 402 1.73 7.37 22.52
N ALA A 403 0.80 8.31 22.37
CA ALA A 403 0.13 8.61 21.12
C ALA A 403 0.66 9.91 20.53
N ARG A 404 1.17 9.85 19.30
CA ARG A 404 1.67 11.02 18.56
C ARG A 404 0.77 11.31 17.38
N GLU A 405 0.13 12.48 17.38
CA GLU A 405 -0.68 12.93 16.24
C GLU A 405 0.23 13.16 15.03
N VAL A 406 -0.04 12.46 13.93
CA VAL A 406 0.71 12.61 12.67
C VAL A 406 -0.13 13.25 11.58
N ILE A 407 -1.47 13.15 11.68
CA ILE A 407 -2.40 13.91 10.86
C ILE A 407 -3.54 14.42 11.74
N LYS A 408 -3.77 15.73 11.70
CA LYS A 408 -4.89 16.37 12.38
C LYS A 408 -6.20 16.01 11.70
N ARG A 409 -7.27 15.86 12.49
CA ARG A 409 -8.63 15.76 11.96
C ARG A 409 -8.91 16.98 11.08
N GLN A 410 -9.48 16.75 9.90
CA GLN A 410 -9.87 17.85 9.01
C GLN A 410 -10.92 18.70 9.72
N SER A 411 -10.77 20.02 9.74
CA SER A 411 -11.74 20.96 10.31
C SER A 411 -12.88 21.27 9.34
N LEU A 412 -14.02 21.76 9.83
CA LEU A 412 -15.12 22.26 8.98
C LEU A 412 -14.65 23.37 8.04
N ARG A 413 -13.73 24.23 8.49
CA ARG A 413 -13.14 25.27 7.64
C ARG A 413 -12.38 24.69 6.45
N GLN A 414 -11.66 23.59 6.64
CA GLN A 414 -10.93 22.93 5.55
C GLN A 414 -11.85 22.27 4.52
N LEU A 415 -13.12 21.97 4.85
CA LEU A 415 -14.08 21.46 3.87
C LEU A 415 -14.43 22.51 2.81
N ILE A 416 -14.46 23.79 3.21
CA ILE A 416 -14.98 24.90 2.37
C ILE A 416 -13.89 25.92 1.99
N ILE A 417 -12.61 25.62 2.24
CA ILE A 417 -11.54 26.62 2.07
C ILE A 417 -11.34 27.04 0.61
N ASN A 418 -11.74 26.17 -0.33
CA ASN A 418 -11.65 26.42 -1.77
C ASN A 418 -12.97 26.94 -2.36
N ASP A 419 -14.03 27.07 -1.56
CA ASP A 419 -15.34 27.52 -2.05
C ASP A 419 -15.30 29.03 -2.32
N THR A 420 -15.76 29.44 -3.49
CA THR A 420 -15.92 30.85 -3.85
C THR A 420 -17.30 31.34 -3.45
N LYS A 421 -17.40 32.59 -2.99
CA LYS A 421 -18.67 33.23 -2.61
C LYS A 421 -19.43 33.79 -3.80
#